data_AF-A0A0C9RT51-F1
#
_entry.id   AF-A0A0C9RT51-F1
#
_cell.length_a   1.000
_cell.length_b   1.000
_cell.length_c   1.000
_cell.angle_alpha   90.00
_cell.angle_beta   90.00
_cell.angle_gamma   90.00
#
_symmetry.space_group_name_H-M   'P 1'
#
loop_
_entity.id
_entity.type
_entity.pdbx_description
1 polymer ?
#
loop_
_entity_poly.entity_id
_entity_poly.type
_entity_poly.pdbx_seq_one_letter_code
_entity_poly.pdbx_strand_id
1 'polypeptide(L)'
;AKKFQCRKCFKCFAIKKNLLRHLTTHELSVETDFVCKICELCFATSEDLKAHTVKEHTNSTEPFQCELCESAFSNVVELKKHMDLHNTKTDKTHGVVMLRKTLKLTNLVR
;
A
#
# COMPACT_ATOMS: atom_id res chain seq x y z
N ALA A 1 4.12 -2.35 32.69
CA ALA A 1 3.05 -1.70 31.91
C ALA A 1 1.82 -2.61 31.86
N LYS A 2 0.65 -2.14 32.32
CA LYS A 2 -0.60 -2.91 32.24
C LYS A 2 -1.02 -3.02 30.78
N LYS A 3 -1.01 -4.23 30.22
CA LYS A 3 -1.44 -4.49 28.83
C LYS A 3 -2.97 -4.66 28.79
N PHE A 4 -3.57 -4.32 27.66
CA PHE A 4 -4.98 -4.54 27.38
C PHE A 4 -5.14 -5.84 26.61
N GLN A 5 -5.82 -6.83 27.18
CA GLN A 5 -5.95 -8.16 26.58
C GLN A 5 -7.33 -8.34 25.92
N CYS A 6 -7.34 -8.90 24.72
CA CYS A 6 -8.57 -9.35 24.07
C CYS A 6 -9.09 -10.62 24.75
N ARG A 7 -10.37 -10.65 25.16
CA ARG A 7 -10.97 -11.84 25.78
C ARG A 7 -11.38 -12.94 24.79
N LYS A 8 -11.44 -12.64 23.49
CA LYS A 8 -11.79 -13.62 22.44
C LYS A 8 -10.57 -14.44 22.00
N CYS A 9 -9.42 -13.80 21.78
CA CYS A 9 -8.21 -14.46 21.26
C CYS A 9 -6.96 -14.29 22.14
N PHE A 10 -7.09 -13.67 23.32
CA PHE A 10 -6.02 -13.49 24.31
C PHE A 10 -4.81 -12.63 23.87
N LYS A 11 -4.86 -12.00 22.68
CA LYS A 11 -3.83 -11.07 22.19
C LYS A 11 -3.73 -9.83 23.09
N CYS A 12 -2.49 -9.41 23.38
CA CYS A 12 -2.20 -8.28 24.26
C CYS A 12 -1.80 -7.03 23.48
N PHE A 13 -2.32 -5.87 23.89
CA PHE A 13 -2.05 -4.58 23.28
C PHE A 13 -1.46 -3.61 24.32
N ALA A 14 -0.51 -2.78 23.88
CA ALA A 14 0.11 -1.77 24.74
C ALA A 14 -0.85 -0.61 25.09
N ILE A 15 -1.84 -0.34 24.23
CA ILE A 15 -2.74 0.83 24.34
C ILE A 15 -4.19 0.38 24.11
N LYS A 16 -5.13 0.92 24.90
CA LYS A 16 -6.56 0.60 24.83
C LYS A 16 -7.17 0.83 23.45
N LYS A 17 -6.78 1.91 22.77
CA LYS A 17 -7.23 2.22 21.39
C LYS A 17 -6.92 1.08 20.43
N ASN A 18 -5.76 0.45 20.56
CA ASN A 18 -5.38 -0.67 19.69
C ASN A 18 -6.21 -1.93 20.00
N LEU A 19 -6.54 -2.18 21.26
CA LEU A 19 -7.48 -3.26 21.63
C LEU A 19 -8.86 -3.01 21.02
N LEU A 20 -9.41 -1.80 21.13
CA LEU A 20 -10.73 -1.47 20.57
C LEU A 20 -10.77 -1.68 19.05
N ARG A 21 -9.74 -1.20 18.33
CA ARG A 21 -9.60 -1.44 16.89
C ARG A 21 -9.42 -2.92 16.55
N HIS A 22 -8.80 -3.71 17.43
CA HIS A 22 -8.71 -5.14 17.22
C HIS A 22 -10.06 -5.85 17.44
N LEU A 23 -10.91 -5.39 18.36
CA LEU A 23 -12.21 -6.03 18.57
C LEU A 23 -13.10 -5.98 17.32
N THR A 24 -12.99 -4.92 16.50
CA THR A 24 -13.69 -4.84 15.23
C THR A 24 -13.23 -5.91 14.23
N THR A 25 -12.00 -6.44 14.35
CA THR A 25 -11.54 -7.53 13.49
C THR A 25 -12.27 -8.83 13.76
N HIS A 26 -12.75 -9.05 14.99
CA HIS A 26 -13.55 -10.24 15.31
C HIS A 26 -14.98 -10.17 14.78
N GLU A 27 -15.48 -8.96 14.50
CA GLU A 27 -16.80 -8.75 13.93
C GLU A 27 -16.70 -8.79 12.40
N LEU A 28 -15.74 -8.04 11.85
CA LEU A 28 -15.49 -7.97 10.42
C LEU A 28 -14.97 -9.28 9.83
N SER A 29 -14.17 -10.09 10.53
CA SER A 29 -13.59 -11.32 9.95
C SER A 29 -14.62 -12.35 9.48
N VAL A 30 -15.87 -12.28 9.94
CA VAL A 30 -16.95 -13.19 9.53
C VAL A 30 -17.65 -12.70 8.26
N GLU A 31 -17.58 -11.40 7.97
CA GLU A 31 -18.33 -10.75 6.89
C GLU A 31 -17.44 -10.18 5.77
N THR A 32 -16.11 -10.09 5.98
CA THR A 32 -15.18 -9.52 5.01
C THR A 32 -13.91 -10.35 4.84
N ASP A 33 -13.54 -10.54 3.57
CA ASP A 33 -12.31 -11.19 3.13
C ASP A 33 -11.09 -10.23 3.11
N PHE A 34 -11.29 -8.95 3.40
CA PHE A 34 -10.25 -7.92 3.28
C PHE A 34 -9.40 -7.83 4.55
N VAL A 35 -8.54 -8.82 4.74
CA VAL A 35 -7.64 -8.92 5.90
C VAL A 35 -6.20 -8.62 5.52
N CYS A 36 -5.56 -7.69 6.24
CA CYS A 36 -4.14 -7.44 6.13
C CYS A 36 -3.34 -8.62 6.68
N LYS A 37 -2.53 -9.27 5.84
CA LYS A 37 -1.73 -10.43 6.26
C LYS A 37 -0.50 -10.07 7.10
N ILE A 38 -0.15 -8.79 7.19
CA ILE A 38 1.03 -8.31 7.94
C ILE A 38 0.67 -8.06 9.40
N CYS A 39 -0.47 -7.41 9.65
CA CYS A 39 -0.90 -7.02 10.99
C CYS A 39 -2.25 -7.61 11.43
N GLU A 40 -2.88 -8.41 10.57
CA GLU A 40 -4.15 -9.11 10.78
C GLU A 40 -5.36 -8.18 11.00
N LEU A 41 -5.25 -6.91 10.62
CA LEU A 41 -6.38 -5.98 10.62
C LEU A 41 -7.37 -6.29 9.49
N CYS A 42 -8.65 -6.31 9.82
CA CYS A 42 -9.75 -6.50 8.86
C CYS A 42 -10.31 -5.13 8.44
N PHE A 43 -10.72 -5.03 7.18
CA PHE A 43 -11.26 -3.82 6.57
C PHE A 43 -12.60 -4.12 5.89
N ALA A 44 -13.48 -3.13 5.79
CA ALA A 44 -14.78 -3.32 5.14
C ALA A 44 -14.66 -3.45 3.61
N THR A 45 -13.60 -2.89 3.02
CA THR A 45 -13.39 -2.86 1.56
C THR A 45 -11.95 -3.20 1.16
N SER A 46 -11.75 -3.59 -0.10
CA SER A 46 -10.43 -3.83 -0.69
C SER A 46 -9.59 -2.55 -0.75
N GLU A 47 -10.24 -1.41 -1.03
CA GLU A 47 -9.63 -0.08 -1.10
C GLU A 47 -9.04 0.33 0.26
N ASP A 48 -9.77 0.11 1.35
CA ASP A 48 -9.30 0.42 2.70
C ASP A 48 -8.07 -0.43 3.09
N LEU A 49 -8.11 -1.72 2.76
CA LEU A 49 -6.97 -2.63 2.97
C LEU A 49 -5.75 -2.20 2.17
N LYS A 50 -5.93 -1.81 0.90
CA LYS A 50 -4.85 -1.30 0.05
C LYS A 50 -4.26 -0.02 0.62
N ALA A 51 -5.09 0.95 0.99
CA ALA A 51 -4.65 2.21 1.56
C ALA A 51 -3.87 2.00 2.87
N HIS A 52 -4.38 1.13 3.75
CA HIS A 52 -3.69 0.74 4.98
C HIS A 52 -2.33 0.10 4.71
N THR A 53 -2.28 -0.88 3.80
CA THR A 53 -1.04 -1.59 3.47
C THR A 53 0.00 -0.62 2.90
N VAL A 54 -0.44 0.29 2.02
CA VAL A 54 0.44 1.31 1.44
C VAL A 54 1.03 2.23 2.51
N LYS A 55 0.19 2.65 3.46
CA LYS A 55 0.55 3.67 4.45
C LYS A 55 1.37 3.13 5.61
N GLU A 56 1.05 1.91 6.08
CA GLU A 56 1.57 1.40 7.35
C GLU A 56 2.58 0.26 7.17
N HIS A 57 2.67 -0.33 5.98
CA HIS A 57 3.47 -1.55 5.76
C HIS A 57 4.43 -1.47 4.58
N THR A 58 4.12 -0.73 3.52
CA THR A 58 5.15 -0.37 2.54
C THR A 58 5.91 0.85 3.03
N ASN A 59 7.16 0.63 3.45
CA ASN A 59 8.16 1.69 3.70
C ASN A 59 8.62 2.39 2.41
N SER A 60 8.08 1.99 1.26
CA SER A 60 8.40 2.55 -0.04
C SER A 60 7.10 3.03 -0.65
N THR A 61 6.91 4.35 -0.67
CA THR A 61 6.27 4.98 -1.83
C THR A 61 7.04 4.45 -3.03
N GLU A 62 6.52 3.43 -3.72
CA GLU A 62 7.17 2.95 -4.93
C GLU A 62 7.39 4.15 -5.83
N PRO A 63 8.64 4.43 -6.19
CA PRO A 63 8.89 5.58 -7.01
C PRO A 63 8.36 5.27 -8.41
N PHE A 64 7.57 6.18 -8.96
CA PHE A 64 7.15 6.18 -10.35
C PHE A 64 8.40 6.25 -11.22
N GLN A 65 8.70 5.17 -11.94
CA GLN A 65 9.88 5.08 -12.80
C GLN A 65 9.58 5.63 -14.19
N CYS A 66 10.54 6.34 -14.76
CA CYS A 66 10.55 6.66 -16.17
C CYS A 66 10.87 5.40 -16.99
N GLU A 67 10.21 5.22 -18.13
CA GLU A 67 10.52 4.10 -19.05
C GLU A 67 11.59 4.47 -20.09
N LEU A 68 11.88 5.77 -20.25
CA LEU A 68 12.91 6.30 -21.14
C LEU A 68 14.29 6.43 -20.46
N CYS A 69 14.32 6.43 -19.13
CA CYS A 69 15.56 6.45 -18.35
C CYS A 69 15.33 5.86 -16.95
N GLU A 70 16.39 5.58 -16.20
CA GLU A 70 16.32 4.93 -14.89
C GLU A 70 15.89 5.87 -13.73
N SER A 71 15.31 7.04 -14.04
CA SER A 71 14.88 8.00 -13.03
C SER A 71 13.60 7.56 -12.33
N ALA A 72 13.52 7.77 -11.01
CA ALA A 72 12.42 7.33 -10.17
C ALA A 72 11.89 8.50 -9.30
N PHE A 73 10.57 8.66 -9.23
CA PHE A 73 9.91 9.83 -8.64
C PHE A 73 8.90 9.45 -7.57
N SER A 74 8.75 10.27 -6.53
CA SER A 74 7.86 9.95 -5.40
C SER A 74 6.36 10.03 -5.75
N ASN A 75 6.02 10.75 -6.83
CA ASN A 75 4.65 10.97 -7.27
C ASN A 75 4.52 11.16 -8.79
N VAL A 76 3.30 11.01 -9.32
CA VAL A 76 2.99 11.11 -10.75
C VAL A 76 3.25 12.51 -11.32
N VAL A 77 3.08 13.56 -10.52
CA VAL A 77 3.24 14.96 -10.98
C VAL A 77 4.71 15.25 -11.31
N GLU A 78 5.62 14.76 -10.46
CA GLU A 78 7.07 14.84 -10.69
C GLU A 78 7.50 14.05 -11.93
N LEU A 79 6.98 12.83 -12.12
CA LEU A 79 7.26 12.04 -13.32
C LEU A 79 6.77 12.76 -14.59
N LYS A 80 5.57 13.36 -14.57
CA LYS A 80 5.03 14.10 -15.73
C LYS A 80 5.91 15.28 -16.12
N LYS A 81 6.34 16.10 -15.14
CA LYS A 81 7.27 17.20 -15.40
C LYS A 81 8.61 16.70 -15.95
N HIS A 82 9.08 15.56 -15.47
CA HIS A 82 10.28 14.93 -16.01
C HIS A 82 10.09 14.45 -17.46
N MET A 83 8.88 13.97 -17.84
CA MET A 83 8.58 13.56 -19.21
C MET A 83 8.61 14.73 -20.20
N ASP A 84 8.25 15.93 -19.76
CA ASP A 84 8.33 17.14 -20.59
C ASP A 84 9.78 17.42 -21.04
N LEU A 85 10.78 17.03 -20.24
CA LEU A 85 12.20 17.15 -20.61
C LEU A 85 12.59 16.19 -21.74
N HIS A 86 12.03 14.98 -21.77
CA HIS A 86 12.23 14.03 -22.87
C HIS A 86 11.59 14.55 -24.17
N ASN A 87 10.44 15.22 -24.09
CA ASN A 87 9.77 15.81 -25.25
C ASN A 87 10.58 16.97 -25.90
N THR A 88 11.45 17.65 -25.15
CA THR A 88 12.33 18.71 -25.69
C THR A 88 13.56 18.20 -26.44
N LYS A 89 13.91 16.91 -26.29
CA LYS A 89 14.95 16.22 -27.07
C LYS A 89 14.29 15.15 -27.93
N THR A 90 13.77 15.58 -29.09
CA THR A 90 13.29 14.79 -30.22
C THR A 90 13.37 13.26 -30.11
N ASP A 91 12.24 12.62 -29.82
CA ASP A 91 11.85 11.38 -30.50
C ASP A 91 10.33 11.35 -30.66
N LYS A 92 9.88 11.81 -31.83
CA LYS A 92 8.49 11.76 -32.27
C LYS A 92 8.23 10.37 -32.84
N THR A 93 7.89 9.38 -32.00
CA THR A 93 7.46 8.11 -32.62
C THR A 93 6.28 7.38 -31.98
N HIS A 94 6.02 7.44 -30.67
CA HIS A 94 4.89 6.65 -30.13
C HIS A 94 4.17 7.39 -29.00
N GLY A 95 3.10 8.09 -29.38
CA GLY A 95 2.12 8.67 -28.46
C GLY A 95 1.27 7.61 -27.76
N VAL A 96 1.90 6.79 -26.91
CA VAL A 96 1.20 5.95 -25.94
C VAL A 96 2.01 5.98 -24.63
N VAL A 97 1.63 6.90 -23.73
CA VAL A 97 2.24 7.02 -22.40
C VAL A 97 1.73 5.87 -21.55
N MET A 98 2.53 4.82 -21.35
CA MET A 98 2.24 3.78 -20.37
C MET A 98 2.78 4.19 -19.00
N LEU A 99 1.87 4.56 -18.08
CA LEU A 99 2.19 4.68 -16.67
C LEU A 99 2.29 3.28 -16.07
N ARG A 100 3.45 2.62 -16.16
CA ARG A 100 3.64 1.36 -15.43
C ARG A 100 3.98 1.66 -13.98
N LYS A 101 3.04 1.35 -13.10
CA LYS A 101 3.33 1.12 -11.69
C LYS A 101 4.08 -0.21 -11.63
N THR A 102 5.38 -0.18 -11.39
CA THR A 102 6.19 -1.39 -11.28
C THR A 102 5.85 -2.10 -9.98
N LEU A 103 4.67 -2.73 -9.89
CA LEU A 103 4.33 -3.63 -8.80
C LEU A 103 5.37 -4.75 -8.79
N LYS A 104 6.41 -4.63 -7.97
CA LYS A 104 7.13 -5.81 -7.53
C LYS A 104 6.19 -6.54 -6.57
N LEU A 105 5.27 -7.30 -7.15
CA LEU A 105 4.70 -8.46 -6.48
C LEU A 105 5.87 -9.42 -6.26
N THR A 106 6.65 -9.17 -5.22
CA THR A 106 7.48 -10.22 -4.65
C THR A 106 6.51 -11.29 -4.19
N ASN A 107 6.44 -12.35 -5.00
CA ASN A 107 5.79 -13.61 -4.69
C ASN A 107 5.93 -13.93 -3.20
N LEU A 108 4.81 -14.14 -2.53
CA LEU A 108 4.76 -15.11 -1.45
C LEU A 108 3.72 -16.17 -1.83
N VAL A 109 4.04 -16.88 -2.90
CA VAL A 109 3.65 -18.28 -3.06
C VAL A 109 4.63 -19.08 -2.21
N ARG A 110 4.18 -19.58 -1.06
CA ARG A 110 4.29 -20.99 -0.66
C ARG A 110 3.54 -21.23 0.63
#